data_AF-A0A286HG13-F1
#
_entry.id   AF-A0A286HG13-F1
#
_cell.length_a   1.000
_cell.length_b   1.000
_cell.length_c   1.000
_cell.angle_alpha   90.00
_cell.angle_beta   90.00
_cell.angle_gamma   90.00
#
_symmetry.space_group_name_H-M   'P 1'
#
loop_
_entity.id
_entity.type
_entity.pdbx_description
1 polymer ?
#
loop_
_entity_poly.entity_id
_entity_poly.type
_entity_poly.pdbx_seq_one_letter_code
_entity_poly.pdbx_strand_id
1 'polypeptide(L)'
;MGMSLDERVRSTVAALLHATGESQTDLAAALGVSQAQVSRRQSGTAVWSLADCDAVAAHYGIDVLELLAGPTRATESLPEERRRVPGRHAHTARSAAVQDGGAR
;
A
#
# COMPACT_ATOMS: atom_id res chain seq x y z
N MET A 1 -14.66 16.43 -15.87
CA MET A 1 -14.08 15.19 -16.42
C MET A 1 -13.99 14.18 -15.29
N GLY A 2 -14.45 12.96 -15.50
CA GLY A 2 -14.32 11.90 -14.50
C GLY A 2 -12.88 11.41 -14.37
N MET A 3 -12.56 10.80 -13.23
CA MET A 3 -11.28 10.15 -12.97
C MET A 3 -10.97 9.09 -14.04
N SER A 4 -9.76 9.13 -14.61
CA SER A 4 -9.32 8.11 -15.57
C SER A 4 -9.14 6.74 -14.90
N LEU A 5 -9.05 5.67 -15.69
CA LEU A 5 -8.83 4.33 -15.12
C LEU A 5 -7.45 4.24 -14.44
N ASP A 6 -6.41 4.85 -15.01
CA ASP A 6 -5.08 4.85 -14.41
C ASP A 6 -5.05 5.63 -13.08
N GLU A 7 -5.73 6.77 -12.98
CA GLU A 7 -5.91 7.52 -11.73
C GLU A 7 -6.66 6.68 -10.69
N ARG A 8 -7.70 5.96 -11.14
CA ARG A 8 -8.48 5.07 -10.27
C ARG A 8 -7.65 3.93 -9.71
N VAL A 9 -6.84 3.26 -10.54
CA VAL A 9 -5.96 2.19 -10.07
C VAL A 9 -4.94 2.74 -9.07
N ARG A 10 -4.29 3.87 -9.36
CA ARG A 10 -3.35 4.50 -8.41
C ARG A 10 -4.00 4.84 -7.07
N SER A 11 -5.20 5.42 -7.12
CA SER A 11 -5.98 5.77 -5.93
C SER A 11 -6.38 4.52 -5.13
N THR A 12 -6.75 3.44 -5.83
CA THR A 12 -7.14 2.18 -5.20
C THR A 12 -5.96 1.51 -4.52
N VAL A 13 -4.81 1.42 -5.19
CA VAL A 13 -3.57 0.90 -4.59
C VAL A 13 -3.16 1.72 -3.38
N ALA A 14 -3.25 3.05 -3.45
CA ALA A 14 -2.96 3.91 -2.30
C ALA A 14 -3.90 3.65 -1.11
N ALA A 15 -5.19 3.43 -1.37
CA ALA A 15 -6.16 3.10 -0.33
C ALA A 15 -5.91 1.72 0.28
N LEU A 16 -5.52 0.71 -0.51
CA LEU A 16 -5.19 -0.62 -0.03
C LEU A 16 -3.93 -0.62 0.84
N LEU A 17 -2.85 0.05 0.41
CA LEU A 17 -1.66 0.28 1.23
C LEU A 17 -2.02 0.97 2.55
N HIS A 18 -2.87 2.00 2.48
CA HIS A 18 -3.33 2.68 3.67
C HIS A 18 -4.15 1.75 4.56
N ALA A 19 -5.12 1.00 4.04
CA ALA A 19 -6.04 0.16 4.81
C ALA A 19 -5.33 -1.02 5.50
N THR A 20 -4.31 -1.57 4.86
CA THR A 20 -3.50 -2.69 5.40
C THR A 20 -2.34 -2.23 6.27
N GLY A 21 -1.87 -1.00 6.06
CA GLY A 21 -0.64 -0.48 6.69
C GLY A 21 0.65 -0.98 6.06
N GLU A 22 0.56 -1.58 4.88
CA GLU A 22 1.69 -1.96 4.06
C GLU A 22 2.35 -0.73 3.41
N SER A 23 3.67 -0.82 3.21
CA SER A 23 4.45 0.14 2.46
C SER A 23 4.53 -0.23 0.98
N GLN A 24 4.99 0.70 0.13
CA GLN A 24 5.30 0.37 -1.28
C GLN A 24 6.40 -0.69 -1.41
N THR A 25 7.29 -0.81 -0.42
CA THR A 25 8.33 -1.85 -0.39
C THR A 25 7.72 -3.24 -0.19
N ASP A 26 6.73 -3.35 0.70
CA ASP A 26 6.04 -4.61 0.96
C ASP A 26 5.27 -5.07 -0.29
N LEU A 27 4.54 -4.15 -0.93
CA LEU A 27 3.87 -4.43 -2.19
C LEU A 27 4.85 -4.80 -3.30
N ALA A 28 5.99 -4.11 -3.40
CA ALA A 28 7.00 -4.43 -4.40
C ALA A 28 7.57 -5.84 -4.21
N ALA A 29 7.81 -6.26 -2.97
CA ALA A 29 8.26 -7.61 -2.64
C ALA A 29 7.23 -8.66 -3.06
N ALA A 30 5.94 -8.42 -2.80
CA ALA A 30 4.86 -9.31 -3.21
C ALA A 30 4.72 -9.43 -4.74
N LEU A 31 4.94 -8.33 -5.45
CA LEU A 31 4.87 -8.27 -6.92
C LEU A 31 6.16 -8.76 -7.61
N GLY A 32 7.23 -9.05 -6.86
CA GLY A 32 8.53 -9.44 -7.43
C GLY A 32 9.23 -8.32 -8.22
N VAL A 33 8.97 -7.06 -7.87
CA VAL A 33 9.55 -5.87 -8.51
C VAL A 33 10.29 -4.99 -7.51
N SER A 34 10.99 -3.97 -8.00
CA SER A 34 11.61 -2.97 -7.11
C SER A 34 10.59 -1.96 -6.58
N GLN A 35 10.83 -1.42 -5.39
CA GLN A 35 10.03 -0.31 -4.84
C GLN A 35 10.02 0.91 -5.77
N ALA A 36 11.12 1.18 -6.48
CA ALA A 36 11.21 2.25 -7.46
C ALA A 36 10.25 2.05 -8.66
N GLN A 37 9.94 0.80 -9.03
CA GLN A 37 8.91 0.51 -10.05
C GLN A 37 7.51 0.81 -9.51
N VAL A 38 7.20 0.39 -8.28
CA VAL A 38 5.90 0.69 -7.64
C VAL A 38 5.72 2.20 -7.45
N SER A 39 6.76 2.91 -7.00
CA SER A 39 6.75 4.37 -6.84
C SER A 39 6.44 5.09 -8.16
N ARG A 40 7.10 4.70 -9.26
CA ARG A 40 6.83 5.28 -10.58
C ARG A 40 5.39 5.04 -11.05
N ARG A 41 4.84 3.86 -10.76
CA ARG A 41 3.43 3.56 -11.07
C ARG A 41 2.47 4.39 -10.22
N GLN A 42 2.76 4.55 -8.93
CA GLN A 42 1.97 5.40 -8.03
C GLN A 42 2.09 6.89 -8.32
N SER A 43 3.18 7.36 -8.92
CA SER A 43 3.32 8.76 -9.35
C SER A 43 2.77 9.03 -10.76
N GLY A 44 2.31 7.99 -11.48
CA GLY A 44 1.81 8.10 -12.85
C GLY A 44 2.90 8.26 -13.91
N THR A 45 4.19 8.10 -13.53
CA THR A 45 5.32 8.12 -14.48
C THR A 45 5.55 6.78 -15.16
N ALA A 46 4.90 5.72 -14.67
CA ALA A 46 4.77 4.42 -15.31
C ALA A 46 3.32 3.92 -15.21
N VAL A 47 2.90 3.09 -16.15
CA VAL A 47 1.54 2.51 -16.15
C VAL A 47 1.47 1.26 -15.27
N TRP A 48 0.30 1.06 -14.65
CA TRP A 48 -0.11 -0.25 -14.15
C TRP A 48 -0.59 -1.08 -15.35
N SER A 49 0.10 -2.18 -15.66
CA SER A 49 -0.40 -3.13 -16.66
C SER A 49 -1.55 -3.96 -16.07
N LEU A 50 -2.36 -4.60 -16.92
CA LEU A 50 -3.40 -5.51 -16.44
C LEU A 50 -2.82 -6.67 -15.62
N ALA A 51 -1.65 -7.20 -16.01
CA ALA A 51 -0.94 -8.22 -15.24
C ALA A 51 -0.51 -7.71 -13.86
N ASP A 52 -0.12 -6.44 -13.75
CA ASP A 52 0.16 -5.84 -12.44
C ASP A 52 -1.13 -5.72 -11.61
N CYS A 53 -2.27 -5.37 -12.23
CA CYS A 53 -3.57 -5.32 -11.56
C CYS A 53 -3.99 -6.69 -11.01
N ASP A 54 -3.82 -7.76 -11.81
CA ASP A 54 -4.09 -9.13 -11.35
C ASP A 54 -3.19 -9.50 -10.16
N ALA A 55 -1.90 -9.18 -10.23
CA ALA A 55 -0.95 -9.47 -9.15
C ALA A 55 -1.25 -8.67 -7.86
N VAL A 56 -1.66 -7.41 -7.98
CA VAL A 56 -2.12 -6.59 -6.85
C VAL A 56 -3.38 -7.19 -6.23
N ALA A 57 -4.37 -7.55 -7.05
CA ALA A 57 -5.62 -8.12 -6.57
C ALA A 57 -5.38 -9.45 -5.83
N ALA A 58 -4.54 -10.32 -6.40
CA ALA A 58 -4.12 -11.57 -5.78
C ALA A 58 -3.39 -11.34 -4.44
N HIS A 59 -2.48 -10.36 -4.37
CA HIS A 59 -1.76 -10.03 -3.13
C HIS A 59 -2.71 -9.62 -2.00
N TYR A 60 -3.72 -8.83 -2.29
CA TYR A 60 -4.70 -8.37 -1.31
C TYR A 60 -5.86 -9.33 -1.07
N GLY A 61 -5.94 -10.43 -1.82
CA GLY A 61 -7.02 -11.42 -1.71
C GLY A 61 -8.38 -10.88 -2.15
N ILE A 62 -8.41 -9.98 -3.15
CA ILE A 62 -9.64 -9.40 -3.72
C ILE A 62 -9.78 -9.77 -5.20
N ASP A 63 -10.99 -9.66 -5.73
CA ASP A 63 -11.22 -9.78 -7.18
C ASP A 63 -10.67 -8.55 -7.92
N VAL A 64 -10.10 -8.76 -9.12
CA VAL A 64 -9.54 -7.65 -9.91
C VAL A 64 -10.59 -6.63 -10.33
N LEU A 65 -11.85 -7.02 -10.49
CA LEU A 65 -12.93 -6.07 -10.79
C LEU A 65 -13.25 -5.17 -9.60
N GLU A 66 -13.05 -5.63 -8.36
CA GLU A 66 -13.17 -4.80 -7.16
C GLU A 66 -12.02 -3.78 -7.07
N LEU A 67 -10.81 -4.17 -7.49
CA LEU A 67 -9.69 -3.24 -7.67
C LEU A 67 -10.02 -2.16 -8.72
N LEU A 68 -10.56 -2.56 -9.87
CA LEU A 68 -10.87 -1.64 -10.96
C LEU A 68 -12.13 -0.80 -10.70
N ALA A 69 -13.04 -1.25 -9.84
CA ALA A 69 -14.22 -0.48 -9.42
C ALA A 69 -13.83 0.77 -8.62
N GLY A 70 -12.75 0.68 -7.83
CA GLY A 70 -12.11 1.83 -7.20
C GLY A 70 -11.83 1.65 -5.70
N PRO A 71 -11.32 2.71 -5.05
CA PRO A 71 -10.79 2.65 -3.68
C PRO A 71 -11.78 2.09 -2.66
N THR A 72 -13.01 2.62 -2.66
CA THR A 72 -14.06 2.18 -1.73
C THR A 72 -14.31 0.69 -1.87
N ARG A 73 -14.54 0.21 -3.10
CA ARG A 73 -14.92 -1.18 -3.31
C ARG A 73 -13.80 -2.17 -2.98
N ALA A 74 -12.58 -1.85 -3.38
CA ALA A 74 -11.41 -2.67 -3.05
C ALA A 74 -11.20 -2.77 -1.53
N THR A 75 -11.33 -1.66 -0.79
CA THR A 75 -11.14 -1.68 0.67
C THR A 75 -12.26 -2.42 1.41
N GLU A 76 -13.51 -2.36 0.94
CA GLU A 76 -14.62 -3.14 1.48
C GLU A 76 -14.44 -4.64 1.24
N SER A 77 -13.81 -5.01 0.13
CA SER A 77 -13.54 -6.40 -0.26
C SER A 77 -12.33 -7.02 0.44
N LEU A 78 -11.52 -6.23 1.16
CA LEU A 78 -10.36 -6.75 1.89
C LEU A 78 -10.79 -7.80 2.93
N PRO A 79 -10.09 -8.96 2.99
CA PRO A 79 -10.22 -9.90 4.09
C PRO A 79 -9.99 -9.24 5.45
N GLU A 80 -10.75 -9.66 6.47
CA GLU A 80 -10.74 -9.02 7.79
C GLU A 80 -9.35 -9.03 8.43
N GLU A 81 -8.59 -10.12 8.25
CA GLU A 81 -7.23 -10.28 8.77
C GLU A 81 -6.20 -9.32 8.16
N ARG A 82 -6.49 -8.76 6.96
CA ARG A 82 -5.63 -7.79 6.27
C ARG A 82 -5.90 -6.36 6.70
N ARG A 83 -7.06 -6.07 7.29
CA ARG A 83 -7.41 -4.70 7.70
C ARG A 83 -6.54 -4.31 8.89
N ARG A 84 -5.94 -3.12 8.83
CA ARG A 84 -5.20 -2.58 9.98
C ARG A 84 -6.14 -2.56 11.18
N VAL A 85 -5.77 -3.26 12.26
CA VAL A 85 -6.44 -3.12 13.55
C VAL A 85 -6.13 -1.72 14.10
N PRO A 86 -7.12 -0.82 14.25
CA PRO A 86 -6.90 0.48 14.86
C PRO A 86 -6.63 0.24 16.35
N GLY A 87 -5.37 0.34 16.79
CA GLY A 87 -5.02 0.15 18.20
C GLY A 87 -3.58 -0.26 18.51
N ARG A 88 -2.78 -0.70 17.53
CA ARG A 88 -1.37 -1.07 17.75
C ARG A 88 -0.38 0.04 17.36
N HIS A 89 -0.80 1.29 17.44
CA HIS A 89 0.10 2.44 17.46
C HIS A 89 0.18 2.99 18.89
N ALA A 90 0.67 2.18 19.82
CA ALA A 90 1.08 2.62 21.14
C ALA A 90 2.51 2.14 21.42
N HIS A 91 3.42 3.11 21.56
CA HIS A 91 4.70 3.02 22.26
C HIS A 91 5.73 1.96 21.85
N THR A 92 6.52 2.20 20.79
CA THR A 92 7.93 1.73 20.77
C THR A 92 8.95 2.70 20.15
N ALA A 93 8.53 3.84 19.58
CA ALA A 93 9.46 4.84 19.06
C ALA A 93 9.65 6.02 20.02
N ARG A 94 10.51 5.84 21.04
CA ARG A 94 11.46 6.83 21.62
C ARG A 94 11.97 6.35 23.00
N SER A 95 12.88 5.38 22.99
CA SER A 95 13.93 5.31 24.00
C SER A 95 15.22 4.89 23.31
N ALA A 96 15.86 5.87 22.68
CA ALA A 96 17.24 5.74 22.26
C ALA A 96 17.90 7.13 22.36
N ALA A 97 18.93 7.19 23.21
CA ALA A 97 19.99 8.18 23.27
C ALA A 97 19.65 9.60 23.74
N VAL A 98 19.84 9.87 25.04
CA VAL A 98 20.85 10.86 25.52
C VAL A 98 21.29 10.46 26.95
N GLN A 99 22.28 9.58 27.07
CA GLN A 99 23.20 9.57 28.23
C GLN A 99 24.56 9.10 27.72
N ASP A 100 25.39 10.05 27.28
CA ASP A 100 26.84 9.90 27.41
C ASP A 100 27.56 11.27 27.38
N GLY A 101 28.58 11.41 28.23
CA GLY A 101 29.47 12.57 28.41
C GLY A 101 29.16 13.38 29.70
N GLY A 102 29.85 13.18 30.83
CA GLY A 102 31.29 13.46 31.09
C GLY A 102 31.41 14.90 31.64
N ALA A 103 32.01 15.22 32.78
CA ALA A 103 33.29 14.81 33.33
C ALA A 103 33.37 15.07 34.85
N ARG A 104 34.32 14.39 35.50
CA ARG A 104 34.83 14.72 36.84
C ARG A 104 35.86 15.85 36.77
#